data_AF-A0A1S6ISP2-F1
#
_entry.id   AF-A0A1S6ISP2-F1
#
_cell.length_a   1.000
_cell.length_b   1.000
_cell.length_c   1.000
_cell.angle_alpha   90.00
_cell.angle_beta   90.00
_cell.angle_gamma   90.00
#
_symmetry.space_group_name_H-M   'P 1'
#
loop_
_entity.id
_entity.type
_entity.pdbx_description
1 polymer ?
#
loop_
_entity_poly.entity_id
_entity_poly.type
_entity_poly.pdbx_seq_one_letter_code
_entity_poly.pdbx_strand_id
1 'polypeptide(L)'
;MLNKLSIKLTVILVSVVNLVFLGFACGSAVYMFNHSSHVAQEVSNQEYAAANHTNEMRLAISQVWQFLTDVSATGDREGYQEVDENVKIFKESLEELKKLDPNSVQQLDDVDNSFNEFLKVGREMAEAYVTEGRDSGNVLMEKFDQAGETLIESLTEVSYKYQTGFKNDLMGLSRDLTSSKIGSL
;
A
#
# COMPACT_ATOMS: atom_id res chain seq x y z
N MET A 1 1.73 20.26 -59.32
CA MET A 1 0.78 21.39 -59.37
C MET A 1 -0.49 21.00 -58.61
N LEU A 2 -0.58 21.22 -57.29
CA LEU A 2 -1.83 21.02 -56.56
C LEU A 2 -1.90 22.03 -55.41
N ASN A 3 -2.33 23.27 -55.67
CA ASN A 3 -2.94 24.07 -54.61
C ASN A 3 -3.84 25.19 -55.17
N LYS A 4 -5.12 24.88 -55.32
CA LYS A 4 -6.23 25.86 -55.34
C LYS A 4 -7.42 25.29 -54.56
N LEU A 5 -7.16 24.66 -53.41
CA LEU A 5 -8.24 24.32 -52.51
C LEU A 5 -8.69 25.61 -51.80
N SER A 6 -9.98 25.93 -51.88
CA SER A 6 -10.54 27.06 -51.14
C SER A 6 -10.24 26.89 -49.65
N ILE A 7 -9.76 27.95 -48.98
CA ILE A 7 -9.39 27.93 -47.56
C ILE A 7 -10.51 27.34 -46.70
N LYS A 8 -11.78 27.60 -47.05
CA LYS A 8 -12.95 27.03 -46.36
C LYS A 8 -13.00 25.50 -46.42
N LEU A 9 -12.65 24.92 -47.58
CA LEU A 9 -12.65 23.47 -47.78
C LEU A 9 -11.50 22.80 -47.02
N THR A 10 -10.32 23.42 -46.98
CA THR A 10 -9.19 22.93 -46.17
C THR A 10 -9.52 22.93 -44.68
N VAL A 11 -10.14 24.01 -44.17
CA VAL A 11 -10.56 24.10 -42.76
C VAL A 11 -11.55 22.99 -42.40
N ILE A 12 -12.57 22.76 -43.25
CA ILE A 12 -13.55 21.68 -43.02
C ILE A 12 -12.87 20.31 -42.99
N LEU A 13 -11.97 20.03 -43.92
CA LEU A 13 -11.31 18.73 -44.03
C LEU A 13 -10.40 18.44 -42.82
N VAL A 14 -9.67 19.45 -42.34
CA VAL A 14 -8.85 19.34 -41.13
C VAL A 14 -9.71 19.16 -39.87
N SER A 15 -10.84 19.87 -39.75
CA SER A 15 -11.76 19.69 -38.63
C SER A 15 -12.37 18.28 -38.59
N VAL A 16 -12.74 17.72 -39.75
CA VAL A 16 -13.27 16.34 -39.83
C VAL A 16 -12.21 15.32 -39.43
N VAL A 17 -10.96 15.47 -39.90
CA VAL A 17 -9.87 14.57 -39.52
C VAL A 17 -9.60 14.61 -38.01
N ASN A 18 -9.62 15.81 -37.40
CA ASN A 18 -9.46 15.94 -35.94
C ASN A 18 -10.60 15.26 -35.18
N LEU A 19 -11.85 15.39 -35.64
CA LEU A 19 -13.01 14.74 -35.00
C LEU A 19 -12.93 13.21 -35.09
N VAL A 20 -12.46 12.66 -36.21
CA VAL A 20 -12.23 11.21 -36.36
C VAL A 20 -11.13 10.73 -35.42
N PHE A 21 -10.03 11.49 -35.31
CA PHE A 21 -8.95 11.18 -34.35
C PHE A 21 -9.45 11.23 -32.90
N LEU A 22 -10.27 12.23 -32.56
CA LEU A 22 -10.87 12.35 -31.23
C LEU A 22 -11.80 11.17 -30.93
N GLY A 23 -12.63 10.77 -31.90
CA GLY A 23 -13.51 9.60 -31.78
C GLY A 23 -12.73 8.30 -31.57
N PHE A 24 -11.62 8.11 -32.29
CA PHE A 24 -10.75 6.97 -32.11
C PHE A 24 -10.05 6.97 -30.73
N ALA A 25 -9.54 8.13 -30.29
CA ALA A 25 -8.91 8.27 -28.98
C ALA A 25 -9.91 8.07 -27.82
N CYS A 26 -11.13 8.60 -27.94
CA CYS A 26 -12.19 8.35 -26.97
C CYS A 26 -12.62 6.88 -26.97
N GLY A 27 -12.74 6.26 -28.15
CA GLY A 27 -13.07 4.84 -28.28
C GLY A 27 -12.02 3.93 -27.63
N SER A 28 -10.73 4.20 -27.85
CA SER A 28 -9.65 3.44 -27.22
C SER A 28 -9.59 3.67 -25.71
N ALA A 29 -9.85 4.89 -25.23
CA ALA A 29 -9.93 5.19 -23.80
C ALA A 29 -11.10 4.45 -23.12
N VAL A 30 -12.29 4.44 -23.74
CA VAL A 30 -13.46 3.70 -23.23
C VAL A 30 -13.23 2.19 -23.28
N TYR A 31 -12.61 1.68 -24.34
CA TYR A 31 -12.23 0.27 -24.45
C TYR A 31 -11.25 -0.14 -23.34
N MET A 32 -10.21 0.67 -23.11
CA MET A 32 -9.27 0.43 -22.00
C MET A 32 -9.96 0.51 -20.64
N PHE A 33 -10.84 1.48 -20.42
CA PHE A 33 -11.56 1.65 -19.16
C PHE A 33 -12.49 0.46 -18.86
N ASN A 34 -13.28 0.01 -19.84
CA ASN A 34 -14.14 -1.18 -19.70
C ASN A 34 -13.32 -2.47 -19.51
N HIS A 35 -12.15 -2.57 -20.14
CA HIS A 35 -11.27 -3.72 -19.95
C HIS A 35 -10.66 -3.71 -18.53
N SER A 36 -10.14 -2.56 -18.09
CA SER A 36 -9.63 -2.38 -16.74
C SER A 36 -10.68 -2.62 -15.67
N SER A 37 -11.95 -2.30 -15.90
CA SER A 37 -13.03 -2.57 -14.95
C SER A 37 -13.35 -4.05 -14.81
N HIS A 38 -13.27 -4.84 -15.89
CA HIS A 38 -13.42 -6.30 -15.81
C HIS A 38 -12.23 -6.97 -15.13
N VAL A 39 -11.02 -6.49 -15.41
CA VAL A 39 -9.78 -6.92 -14.75
C VAL A 39 -9.78 -6.59 -13.26
N ALA A 40 -10.23 -5.40 -12.86
CA ALA A 40 -10.35 -4.99 -11.46
C ALA A 40 -11.41 -5.82 -10.70
N GLN A 41 -12.37 -6.41 -11.41
CA GLN A 41 -13.45 -7.21 -10.81
C GLN A 41 -13.07 -8.70 -10.65
N GLU A 42 -11.99 -9.14 -11.28
CA GLU A 42 -11.54 -10.54 -11.29
C GLU A 42 -10.23 -10.74 -10.50
N VAL A 43 -9.59 -9.66 -10.04
CA VAL A 43 -8.73 -9.70 -8.85
C VAL A 43 -9.60 -10.13 -7.66
N SER A 44 -9.16 -11.13 -6.89
CA SER A 44 -9.83 -11.46 -5.62
C SER A 44 -9.81 -10.23 -4.72
N ASN A 45 -10.97 -9.58 -4.55
CA ASN A 45 -11.13 -8.43 -3.66
C ASN A 45 -10.56 -8.72 -2.25
N GLN A 46 -10.54 -9.99 -1.83
CA GLN A 46 -10.02 -10.42 -0.53
C GLN A 46 -8.48 -10.42 -0.48
N GLU A 47 -7.78 -10.96 -1.48
CA GLU A 47 -6.31 -11.00 -1.49
C GLU A 47 -5.72 -9.59 -1.65
N TYR A 48 -6.34 -8.75 -2.48
CA TYR A 48 -5.96 -7.35 -2.58
C TYR A 48 -6.20 -6.59 -1.27
N ALA A 49 -7.37 -6.75 -0.64
CA ALA A 49 -7.67 -6.11 0.63
C ALA A 49 -6.71 -6.56 1.74
N ALA A 50 -6.42 -7.87 1.80
CA ALA A 50 -5.47 -8.43 2.75
C ALA A 50 -4.05 -7.87 2.54
N ALA A 51 -3.57 -7.85 1.29
CA ALA A 51 -2.28 -7.25 0.95
C ALA A 51 -2.24 -5.74 1.29
N ASN A 52 -3.32 -5.01 1.06
CA ASN A 52 -3.42 -3.59 1.41
C ASN A 52 -3.31 -3.38 2.93
N HIS A 53 -4.05 -4.14 3.73
CA HIS A 53 -3.97 -4.04 5.20
C HIS A 53 -2.57 -4.38 5.73
N THR A 54 -1.87 -5.37 5.17
CA THR A 54 -0.48 -5.63 5.56
C THR A 54 0.46 -4.45 5.24
N ASN A 55 0.23 -3.75 4.13
CA ASN A 55 1.01 -2.55 3.79
C ASN A 55 0.69 -1.37 4.73
N GLU A 56 -0.58 -1.18 5.10
CA GLU A 56 -1.00 -0.18 6.09
C GLU A 56 -0.35 -0.43 7.45
N MET A 57 -0.35 -1.68 7.92
CA MET A 57 0.34 -2.09 9.14
C MET A 57 1.84 -1.78 9.06
N ARG A 58 2.49 -2.11 7.94
CA ARG A 58 3.92 -1.84 7.73
C ARG A 58 4.25 -0.35 7.76
N LEU A 59 3.40 0.47 7.14
CA LEU A 59 3.54 1.93 7.16
C LEU A 59 3.36 2.47 8.58
N ALA A 60 2.32 2.03 9.29
CA ALA A 60 2.05 2.43 10.66
C ALA A 60 3.23 2.10 11.61
N ILE A 61 3.84 0.91 11.48
CA ILE A 61 5.05 0.55 12.23
C ILE A 61 6.18 1.54 11.97
N SER A 62 6.44 1.85 10.69
CA SER A 62 7.50 2.80 10.31
C SER A 62 7.25 4.19 10.89
N GLN A 63 6.00 4.64 10.95
CA GLN A 63 5.64 5.94 11.51
C GLN A 63 5.79 5.94 13.04
N VAL A 64 5.33 4.89 13.73
CA VAL A 64 5.55 4.74 15.18
C VAL A 64 7.04 4.78 15.50
N TRP A 65 7.87 4.09 14.73
CA TRP A 65 9.33 4.15 14.88
C TRP A 65 9.84 5.58 14.75
N GLN A 66 9.48 6.25 13.65
CA GLN A 66 9.94 7.61 13.36
C GLN A 66 9.59 8.58 14.48
N PHE A 67 8.33 8.60 14.91
CA PHE A 67 7.87 9.55 15.92
C PHE A 67 8.44 9.27 17.31
N LEU A 68 8.61 8.00 17.71
CA LEU A 68 9.28 7.68 18.98
C LEU A 68 10.75 8.11 18.98
N THR A 69 11.45 7.95 17.85
CA THR A 69 12.82 8.46 17.70
C THR A 69 12.87 9.98 17.67
N ASP A 70 11.88 10.65 17.06
CA ASP A 70 11.80 12.12 17.04
C ASP A 70 11.54 12.69 18.44
N VAL A 71 10.61 12.10 19.21
CA VAL A 71 10.41 12.44 20.64
C VAL A 71 11.71 12.25 21.41
N SER A 72 12.43 11.15 21.16
CA SER A 72 13.72 10.87 21.80
C SER A 72 14.78 11.92 21.47
N ALA A 73 14.80 12.43 20.23
CA ALA A 73 15.80 13.38 19.75
C ALA A 73 15.49 14.83 20.14
N THR A 74 14.21 15.19 20.20
CA THR A 74 13.76 16.57 20.40
C THR A 74 13.28 16.86 21.82
N GLY A 75 12.85 15.83 22.55
CA GLY A 75 12.14 15.97 23.82
C GLY A 75 10.70 16.47 23.68
N ASP A 76 10.20 16.63 22.45
CA ASP A 76 8.84 17.09 22.20
C ASP A 76 7.85 15.95 22.37
N ARG A 77 7.01 16.04 23.40
CA ARG A 77 6.01 15.01 23.71
C ARG A 77 4.77 15.08 22.81
N GLU A 78 4.60 16.13 21.99
CA GLU A 78 3.51 16.19 21.01
C GLU A 78 3.60 15.05 19.99
N GLY A 79 4.80 14.56 19.70
CA GLY A 79 5.03 13.40 18.82
C GLY A 79 4.34 12.11 19.28
N TYR A 80 3.96 11.97 20.56
CA TYR A 80 3.18 10.81 21.03
C TYR A 80 1.76 10.76 20.44
N GLN A 81 1.18 11.89 20.03
CA GLN A 81 -0.14 11.88 19.39
C GLN A 81 -0.06 11.14 18.05
N GLU A 82 0.95 11.41 17.25
CA GLU A 82 1.17 10.75 15.96
C GLU A 82 1.47 9.24 16.14
N VAL A 83 2.14 8.87 17.24
CA VAL A 83 2.30 7.46 17.63
C VAL A 83 0.93 6.82 17.89
N ASP A 84 0.07 7.46 18.68
CA ASP A 84 -1.27 6.93 19.00
C ASP A 84 -2.15 6.77 17.75
N GLU A 85 -2.08 7.73 16.82
CA GLU A 85 -2.80 7.68 15.55
C GLU A 85 -2.35 6.50 14.68
N ASN A 86 -1.04 6.25 14.59
CA ASN A 86 -0.52 5.11 13.82
C ASN A 86 -0.74 3.77 14.53
N VAL A 87 -0.72 3.73 15.87
CA VAL A 87 -1.14 2.54 16.63
C VAL A 87 -2.58 2.17 16.29
N LYS A 88 -3.48 3.16 16.21
CA LYS A 88 -4.87 2.92 15.82
C LYS A 88 -4.97 2.34 14.41
N ILE A 89 -4.27 2.93 13.43
CA ILE A 89 -4.24 2.43 12.05
C ILE A 89 -3.76 0.97 12.02
N PHE A 90 -2.66 0.66 12.71
CA PHE A 90 -2.15 -0.71 12.80
C PHE A 90 -3.20 -1.69 13.35
N LYS A 91 -3.85 -1.34 14.46
CA LYS A 91 -4.84 -2.21 15.12
C LYS A 91 -6.09 -2.39 14.25
N GLU A 92 -6.56 -1.34 13.58
CA GLU A 92 -7.71 -1.41 12.68
C GLU A 92 -7.41 -2.31 11.47
N SER A 93 -6.26 -2.13 10.80
CA SER A 93 -5.85 -2.97 9.67
C SER A 93 -5.65 -4.44 10.09
N LEU A 94 -5.09 -4.67 11.28
CA LEU A 94 -4.94 -6.02 11.84
C LEU A 94 -6.30 -6.72 12.03
N GLU A 95 -7.28 -6.04 12.62
CA GLU A 95 -8.59 -6.62 12.88
C GLU A 95 -9.37 -6.87 11.57
N GLU A 96 -9.26 -6.00 10.57
CA GLU A 96 -9.82 -6.28 9.24
C GLU A 96 -9.14 -7.48 8.59
N LEU A 97 -7.81 -7.63 8.75
CA LEU A 97 -7.08 -8.78 8.23
C LEU A 97 -7.51 -10.10 8.90
N LYS A 98 -7.76 -10.10 10.21
CA LYS A 98 -8.31 -11.27 10.93
C LYS A 98 -9.71 -11.67 10.43
N LYS A 99 -10.54 -10.71 10.04
CA LYS A 99 -11.87 -10.99 9.45
C LYS A 99 -11.75 -11.57 8.03
N LEU A 100 -10.81 -11.08 7.24
CA LEU A 100 -10.56 -11.55 5.88
C LEU A 100 -9.97 -12.95 5.85
N ASP A 101 -9.10 -13.29 6.81
CA ASP A 101 -8.49 -14.61 6.92
C ASP A 101 -8.54 -15.20 8.34
N PRO A 102 -9.66 -15.85 8.70
CA PRO A 102 -9.82 -16.51 9.98
C PRO A 102 -8.81 -17.63 10.25
N ASN A 103 -8.15 -18.18 9.23
CA ASN A 103 -7.17 -19.26 9.41
C ASN A 103 -5.81 -18.74 9.87
N SER A 104 -5.53 -17.44 9.68
CA SER A 104 -4.28 -16.80 10.09
C SER A 104 -4.38 -16.00 11.39
N VAL A 105 -5.50 -16.08 12.12
CA VAL A 105 -5.71 -15.33 13.38
C VAL A 105 -4.59 -15.52 14.38
N GLN A 106 -4.12 -16.76 14.60
CA GLN A 106 -3.02 -17.01 15.54
C GLN A 106 -1.72 -16.29 15.13
N GLN A 107 -1.39 -16.32 13.84
CA GLN A 107 -0.20 -15.62 13.31
C GLN A 107 -0.35 -14.10 13.44
N LEU A 108 -1.56 -13.59 13.24
CA LEU A 108 -1.89 -12.17 13.39
C LEU A 108 -1.86 -11.73 14.86
N ASP A 109 -2.22 -12.60 15.80
CA ASP A 109 -2.07 -12.35 17.24
C ASP A 109 -0.59 -12.31 17.64
N ASP A 110 0.27 -13.13 17.04
CA ASP A 110 1.72 -13.09 17.27
C ASP A 110 2.35 -11.78 16.74
N VAL A 111 1.88 -11.30 15.58
CA VAL A 111 2.22 -9.96 15.06
C VAL A 111 1.76 -8.87 16.03
N ASP A 112 0.55 -8.99 16.58
CA ASP A 112 0.02 -8.02 17.54
C ASP A 112 0.85 -7.94 18.82
N ASN A 113 1.25 -9.10 19.34
CA ASN A 113 2.08 -9.21 20.53
C ASN A 113 3.46 -8.57 20.30
N SER A 114 4.07 -8.84 19.14
CA SER A 114 5.34 -8.20 18.74
C SER A 114 5.19 -6.68 18.62
N PHE A 115 4.06 -6.19 18.09
CA PHE A 115 3.79 -4.77 17.99
C PHE A 115 3.63 -4.11 19.36
N ASN A 116 2.94 -4.78 20.29
CA ASN A 116 2.75 -4.28 21.64
C ASN A 116 4.08 -4.16 22.39
N GLU A 117 4.99 -5.12 22.24
CA GLU A 117 6.32 -5.04 22.86
C GLU A 117 7.17 -3.94 22.22
N PHE A 118 7.18 -3.83 20.89
CA PHE A 118 7.83 -2.74 20.15
C PHE A 118 7.37 -1.35 20.63
N LEU A 119 6.05 -1.15 20.73
CA LEU A 119 5.46 0.11 21.21
C LEU A 119 5.85 0.39 22.66
N LYS A 120 5.80 -0.63 23.53
CA LYS A 120 6.16 -0.49 24.95
C LYS A 120 7.62 -0.08 25.10
N VAL A 121 8.54 -0.82 24.50
CA VAL A 121 9.98 -0.53 24.57
C VAL A 121 10.29 0.83 23.96
N GLY A 122 9.66 1.19 22.85
CA GLY A 122 9.89 2.48 22.21
C GLY A 122 9.39 3.68 23.03
N ARG A 123 8.28 3.54 23.77
CA ARG A 123 7.83 4.57 24.72
C ARG A 123 8.74 4.68 25.93
N GLU A 124 9.19 3.55 26.48
CA GLU A 124 10.17 3.53 27.58
C GLU A 124 11.48 4.20 27.14
N MET A 125 11.95 3.91 25.93
CA MET A 125 13.11 4.53 25.31
C MET A 125 12.94 6.05 25.19
N ALA A 126 11.84 6.49 24.56
CA ALA A 126 11.58 7.91 24.35
C ALA A 126 11.53 8.68 25.67
N GLU A 127 10.81 8.15 26.67
CA GLU A 127 10.75 8.79 27.99
C GLU A 127 12.13 8.84 28.66
N ALA A 128 12.94 7.77 28.58
CA ALA A 128 14.30 7.78 29.12
C ALA A 128 15.18 8.86 28.49
N TYR A 129 15.09 9.08 27.16
CA TYR A 129 15.77 10.20 26.51
C TYR A 129 15.30 11.55 27.04
N VAL A 130 13.99 11.72 27.27
CA VAL A 130 13.42 12.99 27.74
C VAL A 130 13.77 13.27 29.21
N THR A 131 13.74 12.26 30.10
CA THR A 131 13.84 12.48 31.55
C THR A 131 15.19 12.15 32.15
N GLU A 132 15.89 11.15 31.61
CA GLU A 132 17.15 10.63 32.17
C GLU A 132 18.36 10.98 31.30
N GLY A 133 18.11 11.37 30.05
CA GLY A 133 19.12 11.82 29.11
C GLY A 133 19.68 10.69 28.24
N ARG A 134 20.68 11.07 27.43
CA ARG A 134 21.15 10.29 26.28
C ARG A 134 21.69 8.90 26.66
N ASP A 135 22.39 8.78 27.78
CA ASP A 135 23.01 7.50 28.17
C ASP A 135 21.95 6.44 28.53
N SER A 136 20.93 6.81 29.32
CA SER A 136 19.79 5.93 29.62
C SER A 136 19.00 5.58 28.36
N GLY A 137 18.73 6.57 27.50
CA GLY A 137 18.02 6.35 26.24
C GLY A 137 18.75 5.38 25.30
N ASN A 138 20.08 5.50 25.16
CA ASN A 138 20.88 4.63 24.30
C ASN A 138 20.82 3.15 24.72
N VAL A 139 20.69 2.86 26.03
CA VAL A 139 20.54 1.48 26.52
C VAL A 139 19.22 0.85 26.05
N LEU A 140 18.17 1.66 25.89
CA LEU A 140 16.86 1.20 25.42
C LEU A 140 16.74 1.22 23.90
N MET A 141 17.50 2.06 23.20
CA MET A 141 17.53 2.11 21.72
C MET A 141 17.83 0.73 21.11
N GLU A 142 18.85 0.02 21.60
CA GLU A 142 19.19 -1.31 21.07
C GLU A 142 18.04 -2.32 21.24
N LYS A 143 17.32 -2.25 22.36
CA LYS A 143 16.13 -3.10 22.59
C LYS A 143 14.97 -2.70 21.67
N PHE A 144 14.81 -1.42 21.42
CA PHE A 144 13.78 -0.90 20.52
C PHE A 144 14.03 -1.34 19.09
N ASP A 145 15.27 -1.22 18.61
CA ASP A 145 15.70 -1.69 17.29
C ASP A 145 15.43 -3.19 17.14
N GLN A 146 15.83 -4.00 18.13
CA GLN A 146 15.60 -5.45 18.12
C GLN A 146 14.10 -5.82 18.13
N ALA A 147 13.28 -5.12 18.92
CA ALA A 147 11.84 -5.33 18.93
C ALA A 147 11.21 -4.96 17.58
N GLY A 148 11.70 -3.89 16.94
CA GLY A 148 11.28 -3.46 15.60
C GLY A 148 11.65 -4.48 14.52
N GLU A 149 12.86 -5.02 14.56
CA GLU A 149 13.30 -6.09 13.65
C GLU A 149 12.42 -7.34 13.79
N THR A 150 12.20 -7.80 15.02
CA THR A 150 11.36 -8.97 15.31
C THR A 150 9.93 -8.78 14.78
N LEU A 151 9.36 -7.60 15.00
CA LEU A 151 8.04 -7.23 14.50
C LEU A 151 7.97 -7.22 12.97
N ILE A 152 8.95 -6.63 12.30
CA ILE A 152 8.99 -6.57 10.84
C ILE A 152 9.17 -7.96 10.23
N GLU A 153 9.98 -8.82 10.83
CA GLU A 153 10.12 -10.22 10.42
C GLU A 153 8.78 -10.96 10.52
N SER A 154 8.09 -10.85 11.67
CA SER A 154 6.79 -11.48 11.89
C SER A 154 5.73 -10.99 10.87
N LEU A 155 5.67 -9.67 10.61
CA LEU A 155 4.75 -9.13 9.62
C LEU A 155 5.13 -9.52 8.18
N THR A 156 6.43 -9.70 7.88
CA THR A 156 6.89 -10.08 6.55
C THR A 156 6.43 -11.48 6.16
N GLU A 157 6.45 -12.43 7.09
CA GLU A 157 5.95 -13.79 6.85
C GLU A 157 4.46 -13.77 6.45
N VAL A 158 3.65 -12.99 7.18
CA VAL A 158 2.23 -12.79 6.90
C VAL A 158 2.02 -12.04 5.57
N SER A 159 2.78 -10.98 5.33
CA SER A 159 2.68 -10.16 4.11
C SER A 159 3.02 -10.95 2.84
N TYR A 160 4.02 -11.83 2.91
CA TYR A 160 4.46 -12.63 1.77
C TYR A 160 3.34 -13.54 1.24
N LYS A 161 2.52 -14.09 2.14
CA LYS A 161 1.35 -14.91 1.80
C LYS A 161 0.38 -14.14 0.90
N TYR A 162 -0.10 -12.97 1.36
CA TYR A 162 -1.12 -12.20 0.64
C TYR A 162 -0.56 -11.49 -0.60
N GLN A 163 0.69 -11.03 -0.56
CA GLN A 163 1.33 -10.45 -1.74
C GLN A 163 1.54 -11.49 -2.85
N THR A 164 1.88 -12.73 -2.49
CA THR A 164 2.03 -13.82 -3.46
C THR A 164 0.68 -14.27 -4.01
N GLY A 165 -0.35 -14.38 -3.16
CA GLY A 165 -1.74 -14.65 -3.59
C GLY A 165 -2.22 -13.61 -4.59
N PHE A 166 -2.15 -12.33 -4.22
CA PHE A 166 -2.49 -11.20 -5.08
C PHE A 166 -1.70 -11.19 -6.41
N LYS A 167 -0.38 -11.42 -6.36
CA LYS A 167 0.45 -11.50 -7.57
C LYS A 167 0.04 -12.65 -8.49
N ASN A 168 -0.29 -13.81 -7.91
CA ASN A 168 -0.73 -14.98 -8.68
C ASN A 168 -2.06 -14.70 -9.36
N ASP A 169 -3.00 -14.06 -8.67
CA ASP A 169 -4.29 -13.64 -9.23
C ASP A 169 -4.08 -12.69 -10.42
N LEU A 170 -3.23 -11.67 -10.26
CA LEU A 170 -2.86 -10.75 -11.35
C LEU A 170 -2.23 -11.47 -12.55
N MET A 171 -1.36 -12.46 -12.31
CA MET A 171 -0.72 -13.23 -13.37
C MET A 171 -1.71 -14.16 -14.10
N GLY A 172 -2.62 -14.81 -13.36
CA GLY A 172 -3.69 -15.62 -13.94
C GLY A 172 -4.58 -14.79 -14.86
N LEU A 173 -4.93 -13.61 -14.39
CA LEU A 173 -5.75 -12.67 -15.13
C LEU A 173 -5.06 -12.16 -16.41
N SER A 174 -3.77 -11.80 -16.33
CA SER A 174 -2.97 -11.46 -17.52
C SER A 174 -2.92 -12.59 -18.56
N ARG A 175 -2.86 -13.86 -18.10
CA ARG A 175 -2.88 -15.04 -18.97
C ARG A 175 -4.25 -15.23 -19.65
N ASP A 176 -5.34 -14.95 -18.95
CA ASP A 176 -6.69 -15.06 -19.50
C ASP A 176 -6.97 -13.95 -20.53
N LEU A 177 -6.49 -12.73 -20.27
CA LEU A 177 -6.54 -11.61 -21.23
C LEU A 177 -5.74 -11.89 -22.52
N THR A 178 -4.59 -12.55 -22.41
CA THR A 178 -3.73 -12.88 -23.55
C THR A 178 -4.24 -14.08 -24.34
N SER A 179 -4.81 -15.09 -23.68
CA SER A 179 -5.43 -16.23 -24.36
C SER A 179 -6.74 -15.88 -25.07
N SER A 180 -7.56 -14.96 -24.51
CA SER A 180 -8.76 -14.43 -25.16
C SER A 180 -8.47 -13.74 -26.51
N LYS A 181 -7.31 -13.07 -26.64
CA LYS A 181 -6.87 -12.44 -27.91
C LYS A 181 -6.41 -13.44 -28.98
N ILE A 182 -6.03 -14.66 -28.60
CA ILE A 182 -5.53 -15.68 -29.54
C ILE A 182 -6.69 -16.50 -30.12
N GLY A 183 -7.82 -16.65 -29.40
CA GLY A 183 -8.99 -17.41 -29.86
C GLY A 183 -9.93 -16.67 -30.83
N SER A 184 -9.67 -15.40 -31.16
CA SER A 184 -10.50 -14.57 -32.05
C SER A 184 -9.86 -14.24 -33.40
N LEU A 185 -8.80 -14.97 -33.79
CA LEU A 185 -8.18 -14.93 -35.13
C LEU A 185 -8.43 -16.25 -35.86
#